data_AF-A0A3P7MVW9-F1
#
_entry.id   AF-A0A3P7MVW9-F1
#
_cell.length_a   1.000
_cell.length_b   1.000
_cell.length_c   1.000
_cell.angle_alpha   90.00
_cell.angle_beta   90.00
_cell.angle_gamma   90.00
#
_symmetry.space_group_name_H-M   'P 1'
#
loop_
_entity.id
_entity.type
_entity.pdbx_description
1 polymer ?
#
loop_
_entity_poly.entity_id
_entity_poly.type
_entity_poly.pdbx_seq_one_letter_code
_entity_poly.pdbx_strand_id
1 'polypeptide(L)'
;MRTCYDGIPTGGMDGFCLCDAGFTGPFCDVPLICENGGKVTHNQNNECACQIEYSGERCEQCAIAHSLENGRGIPEVLESSLVAHTGSLSSKPFAWPIVLIGGGAALAAVLLITMITLAVRRWNSKPSRENSVHGPLDATDV
;
A
#
# COMPACT_ATOMS: atom_id res chain seq x y z
N MET A 1 22.72 24.08 54.22
CA MET A 1 23.16 23.71 52.87
C MET A 1 22.12 22.77 52.28
N ARG A 2 21.70 22.97 51.03
CA ARG A 2 20.81 22.03 50.35
C ARG A 2 21.58 20.74 50.07
N THR A 3 20.97 19.59 50.36
CA THR A 3 21.59 18.27 50.11
C THR A 3 21.29 17.85 48.67
N CYS A 4 22.34 17.54 47.90
CA CYS A 4 22.26 16.88 46.60
C CYS A 4 22.87 15.48 46.76
N TYR A 5 22.23 14.44 46.24
CA TYR A 5 22.72 13.06 46.37
C TYR A 5 23.77 12.76 45.31
N ASP A 6 23.38 12.79 44.03
CA ASP A 6 24.26 12.56 42.88
C ASP A 6 24.44 13.86 42.07
N GLY A 7 25.06 14.87 42.69
CA GLY A 7 25.28 16.17 42.06
C GLY A 7 25.84 17.26 42.97
N ILE A 8 25.91 18.49 42.45
CA ILE A 8 26.56 19.63 43.10
C ILE A 8 25.54 20.76 43.36
N PRO A 9 25.47 21.33 44.58
CA PRO A 9 24.58 22.46 44.85
C PRO A 9 25.11 23.76 44.20
N THR A 10 24.28 24.44 43.41
CA THR A 10 24.57 25.75 42.85
C THR A 10 24.02 26.85 43.75
N GLY A 11 24.86 27.34 44.67
CA GLY A 11 24.54 28.49 45.53
C GLY A 11 24.14 28.11 46.96
N GLY A 12 23.58 29.10 47.68
CA GLY A 12 23.21 29.01 49.09
C GLY A 12 21.94 28.19 49.37
N MET A 13 21.14 28.57 50.37
CA MET A 13 19.94 27.80 50.76
C MET A 13 18.85 27.76 49.68
N ASP A 14 18.82 28.74 48.77
CA ASP A 14 17.86 28.81 47.64
C ASP A 14 18.41 28.23 46.32
N GLY A 15 19.64 27.69 46.34
CA GLY A 15 20.28 27.10 45.16
C GLY A 15 19.62 25.80 44.72
N PHE A 16 19.75 25.42 43.44
CA PHE A 16 19.32 24.11 42.93
C PHE A 16 20.49 23.12 42.88
N CYS A 17 20.22 21.84 42.58
CA CYS A 17 21.25 20.84 42.37
C CYS A 17 21.52 20.67 40.86
N LEU A 18 22.80 20.68 40.47
CA LEU A 18 23.24 20.21 39.16
C LEU A 18 23.56 18.72 39.28
N CYS A 19 22.77 17.90 38.61
CA CYS A 19 22.89 16.45 38.72
C CYS A 19 24.00 15.89 37.84
N ASP A 20 24.67 14.85 38.34
CA ASP A 20 25.63 14.07 37.58
C ASP A 20 24.95 13.32 36.43
N ALA A 21 25.76 12.87 35.46
CA ALA A 21 25.26 12.15 34.30
C ALA A 21 24.43 10.92 34.71
N GLY A 22 23.17 10.88 34.28
CA GLY A 22 22.27 9.77 34.58
C GLY A 22 21.42 9.97 35.84
N PHE A 23 21.40 11.17 36.42
CA PHE A 23 20.52 11.52 37.53
C PHE A 23 19.72 12.78 37.23
N THR A 24 18.53 12.85 37.82
CA THR A 24 17.57 13.95 37.67
C THR A 24 16.81 14.21 38.97
N GLY A 25 15.91 15.18 38.94
CA GLY A 25 15.11 15.62 40.07
C GLY A 25 15.75 16.80 40.84
N PRO A 26 14.99 17.42 41.74
CA PRO A 26 15.43 18.63 42.46
C PRO A 26 16.59 18.38 43.42
N PHE A 27 16.83 17.13 43.80
CA PHE A 27 17.90 16.71 44.71
C PHE A 27 18.86 15.68 44.09
N CYS A 28 18.71 15.39 42.80
CA CYS A 28 19.52 14.39 42.08
C CYS A 28 19.45 13.00 42.71
N ASP A 29 18.28 12.60 43.17
CA ASP A 29 17.99 11.31 43.81
C ASP A 29 17.24 10.34 42.88
N VAL A 30 16.88 10.80 41.67
CA VAL A 30 16.14 10.00 40.70
C VAL A 30 17.09 9.54 39.59
N PRO A 31 17.33 8.23 39.44
CA PRO A 31 18.13 7.72 38.33
C PRO A 31 17.39 7.88 37.01
N LEU A 32 18.06 8.44 36.01
CA LEU A 32 17.61 8.53 34.64
C LEU A 32 17.98 7.24 33.90
N ILE A 33 16.96 6.50 33.48
CA ILE A 33 17.10 5.25 32.74
C ILE A 33 16.49 5.48 31.37
N CYS A 34 17.31 5.33 30.33
CA CYS A 34 16.88 5.39 28.94
C CYS A 34 16.55 3.97 28.46
N GLU A 35 15.33 3.80 27.97
CA GLU A 35 14.83 2.54 27.42
C GLU A 35 15.26 2.38 25.94
N ASN A 36 15.01 1.19 25.37
CA ASN A 36 15.15 0.92 23.94
C ASN A 36 16.51 1.32 23.33
N GLY A 37 17.58 1.21 24.11
CA GLY A 37 18.94 1.53 23.67
C GLY A 37 19.22 3.02 23.52
N GLY A 38 18.42 3.89 24.15
CA GLY A 38 18.73 5.31 24.32
C GLY A 38 19.98 5.53 25.17
N LYS A 39 20.65 6.68 24.97
CA LYS A 39 21.88 7.03 25.69
C LYS A 39 21.70 8.35 26.44
N VAL A 40 22.19 8.39 27.69
CA VAL A 40 22.20 9.63 28.46
C VAL A 40 23.17 10.62 27.84
N THR A 41 22.67 11.82 27.53
CA THR A 41 23.48 12.91 26.99
C THR A 41 23.73 13.94 28.09
N HIS A 42 24.97 13.98 28.59
CA HIS A 42 25.38 14.94 29.62
C HIS A 42 25.31 16.40 29.13
N ASN A 43 25.48 16.64 27.82
CA ASN A 43 25.49 17.98 27.24
C ASN A 43 24.08 18.59 27.07
N GLN A 44 23.02 17.81 27.24
CA GLN A 44 21.62 18.23 27.08
C GLN A 44 20.89 17.97 28.39
N ASN A 45 21.33 18.60 29.48
CA ASN A 45 20.60 18.61 30.74
C ASN A 45 20.24 17.22 31.33
N ASN A 46 21.08 16.20 31.09
CA ASN A 46 20.78 14.81 31.42
C ASN A 46 19.46 14.34 30.80
N GLU A 47 19.37 14.42 29.48
CA GLU A 47 18.26 13.86 28.69
C GLU A 47 18.67 12.56 27.99
N CYS A 48 17.68 11.74 27.66
CA CYS A 48 17.88 10.52 26.87
C CYS A 48 17.89 10.85 25.37
N ALA A 49 19.02 10.60 24.71
CA ALA A 49 19.09 10.59 23.25
C ALA A 49 18.58 9.25 22.72
N CYS A 50 17.42 9.29 22.05
CA CYS A 50 16.76 8.12 21.51
C CYS A 50 17.27 7.71 20.12
N GLN A 51 17.09 6.45 19.77
CA GLN A 51 17.26 5.98 18.39
C GLN A 51 16.10 6.47 17.52
N ILE A 52 16.25 6.45 16.20
CA ILE A 52 15.28 7.04 15.27
C ILE A 52 13.89 6.40 15.36
N GLU A 53 13.84 5.13 15.78
CA GLU A 53 12.62 4.34 15.95
C GLU A 53 11.83 4.68 17.22
N TYR A 54 12.44 5.40 18.17
CA TYR A 54 11.90 5.62 19.51
C TYR A 54 11.88 7.11 19.89
N SER A 55 10.98 7.46 20.80
CA SER A 55 10.74 8.83 21.28
C SER A 55 10.26 8.81 22.74
N GLY A 56 10.02 9.98 23.31
CA GLY A 56 9.69 10.17 24.73
C GLY A 56 10.90 10.59 25.57
N GLU A 57 10.64 11.04 26.80
CA GLU A 57 11.71 11.53 27.70
C GLU A 57 12.72 10.43 28.06
N ARG A 58 12.30 9.17 28.02
CA ARG A 58 13.11 8.00 28.32
C ARG A 58 13.19 7.03 27.15
N CYS A 59 12.84 7.47 25.93
CA CYS A 59 12.80 6.61 24.74
C CYS A 59 11.83 5.43 24.86
N GLU A 60 10.79 5.57 25.69
CA GLU A 60 9.82 4.53 26.00
C GLU A 60 8.72 4.38 24.94
N GLN A 61 8.59 5.36 24.04
CA GLN A 61 7.55 5.42 23.03
C GLN A 61 8.12 5.10 21.64
N CYS A 62 7.29 4.60 20.73
CA CYS A 62 7.67 4.53 19.32
C CYS A 62 7.62 5.93 18.71
N ALA A 63 8.57 6.24 17.82
CA ALA A 63 8.55 7.48 17.07
C ALA A 63 7.28 7.56 16.21
N ILE A 64 6.79 8.78 15.94
CA ILE A 64 5.51 9.02 15.24
C ILE A 64 5.48 8.38 13.84
N ALA A 65 6.64 8.24 13.19
CA ALA A 65 6.77 7.60 11.88
C ALA A 65 7.01 6.07 11.96
N HIS A 66 6.86 5.47 13.15
CA HIS A 66 7.08 4.05 13.41
C HIS A 66 5.84 3.42 14.02
N SER A 67 5.43 2.26 13.50
CA SER A 67 4.36 1.45 14.08
C SER A 67 4.92 0.49 15.12
N LEU A 68 4.22 0.33 16.24
CA LEU A 68 4.59 -0.61 17.29
C LEU A 68 4.20 -2.03 16.85
N GLU A 69 5.18 -2.82 16.42
CA GLU A 69 4.99 -4.23 16.12
C GLU A 69 5.86 -5.09 17.05
N ASN A 70 5.21 -5.97 17.81
CA ASN A 70 5.85 -6.92 18.71
C ASN A 70 6.85 -6.28 19.72
N GLY A 71 6.56 -5.07 20.19
CA GLY A 71 7.40 -4.32 21.15
C GLY A 71 8.57 -3.56 20.53
N ARG A 72 8.64 -3.43 19.19
CA ARG A 72 9.65 -2.63 18.49
C ARG A 72 9.00 -1.60 17.58
N GLY A 73 9.61 -0.42 17.47
CA GLY A 73 9.21 0.61 16.51
C GLY A 73 9.69 0.25 15.12
N ILE A 74 8.83 -0.27 14.26
CA ILE A 74 9.16 -0.55 12.86
C ILE A 74 8.82 0.69 12.04
N PRO A 75 9.70 1.19 11.16
CA PRO A 75 9.38 2.34 10.32
C PRO A 75 8.11 2.04 9.54
N GLU A 76 7.13 2.93 9.63
CA GLU A 76 6.02 2.93 8.69
C GLU A 76 6.62 3.25 7.34
N VAL A 77 6.92 2.21 6.57
CA VAL A 77 7.19 2.35 5.15
C VAL A 77 5.88 2.82 4.56
N LEU A 78 5.71 4.14 4.49
CA LEU A 78 4.71 4.73 3.61
C LEU A 78 5.12 4.28 2.22
N GLU A 79 4.47 3.22 1.73
CA GLU A 79 4.74 2.56 0.45
C GLU A 79 4.77 3.54 -0.74
N SER A 80 4.29 4.78 -0.53
CA SER A 80 4.45 5.91 -1.44
C SER A 80 5.90 6.27 -1.78
N SER A 81 6.89 6.03 -0.91
CA SER A 81 8.30 6.36 -1.21
C SER A 81 9.07 5.24 -1.92
N LEU A 82 8.67 3.97 -1.78
CA LEU A 82 9.29 2.86 -2.52
C LEU A 82 8.88 2.86 -4.01
N VAL A 83 7.76 3.54 -4.34
CA VAL A 83 7.29 3.75 -5.71
C VAL A 83 8.11 4.82 -6.45
N ALA A 84 8.87 5.68 -5.74
CA ALA A 84 9.66 6.75 -6.37
C ALA A 84 11.05 6.30 -6.85
N HIS A 85 11.57 5.15 -6.38
CA HIS A 85 12.91 4.65 -6.75
C HIS A 85 12.93 3.37 -7.57
N THR A 86 11.78 2.77 -7.89
CA THR A 86 11.67 1.84 -9.02
C THR A 86 11.35 2.61 -10.28
N GLY A 87 12.37 3.33 -10.77
CA GLY A 87 12.33 3.88 -12.11
C GLY A 87 12.06 2.78 -13.13
N SER A 88 10.95 2.92 -13.84
CA SER A 88 10.74 2.45 -15.21
C SER A 88 10.73 0.92 -15.45
N LEU A 89 9.67 0.45 -16.11
CA LEU A 89 9.48 -0.89 -16.70
C LEU A 89 8.92 -2.00 -15.78
N SER A 90 7.67 -1.86 -15.32
CA SER A 90 6.83 -3.05 -15.14
C SER A 90 5.34 -2.72 -15.24
N SER A 91 4.78 -3.07 -16.41
CA SER A 91 3.37 -3.27 -16.76
C SER A 91 2.29 -2.87 -15.74
N LYS A 92 1.54 -1.82 -16.11
CA LYS A 92 0.27 -1.38 -15.51
C LYS A 92 -0.69 -2.55 -15.23
N PRO A 93 -1.18 -2.75 -13.99
CA PRO A 93 -2.15 -3.80 -13.66
C PRO A 93 -3.61 -3.42 -13.97
N PHE A 94 -3.89 -2.29 -14.63
CA PHE A 94 -5.26 -1.77 -14.81
C PHE A 94 -5.94 -2.08 -16.15
N ALA A 95 -5.26 -2.71 -17.12
CA ALA A 95 -5.81 -2.94 -18.46
C ALA A 95 -6.38 -4.36 -18.69
N TRP A 96 -6.10 -5.32 -17.81
CA TRP A 96 -6.56 -6.70 -17.96
C TRP A 96 -8.08 -6.90 -18.02
N PRO A 97 -8.92 -6.23 -17.21
CA PRO A 97 -10.37 -6.45 -17.29
C PRO A 97 -10.94 -5.97 -18.63
N ILE A 98 -10.39 -4.91 -19.22
CA ILE A 98 -10.83 -4.37 -20.52
C ILE A 98 -10.47 -5.33 -21.65
N VAL A 99 -9.28 -5.94 -21.58
CA VAL A 99 -8.84 -6.93 -22.59
C VAL A 99 -9.67 -8.21 -22.52
N LEU A 100 -10.02 -8.70 -21.32
CA LEU A 100 -10.86 -9.88 -21.16
C LEU A 100 -12.29 -9.67 -21.67
N ILE A 101 -12.90 -8.52 -21.36
CA ILE A 101 -14.25 -8.17 -21.82
C ILE A 101 -14.26 -7.95 -23.34
N GLY A 102 -13.25 -7.23 -23.88
CA GLY A 102 -13.11 -6.99 -25.31
C GLY A 102 -12.87 -8.29 -26.11
N GLY A 103 -12.01 -9.18 -25.59
CA GLY A 103 -11.73 -10.47 -26.21
C GLY A 103 -12.96 -11.38 -26.27
N GLY A 104 -13.74 -11.45 -25.19
CA GLY A 104 -14.99 -12.21 -25.16
C GLY A 104 -16.02 -11.71 -26.18
N ALA A 105 -16.20 -10.39 -26.28
CA ALA A 105 -17.12 -9.78 -27.24
C ALA A 105 -16.70 -10.03 -28.71
N ALA A 106 -15.40 -9.95 -29.00
CA ALA A 106 -14.88 -10.21 -30.34
C ALA A 106 -15.08 -11.67 -30.77
N LEU A 107 -14.84 -12.64 -29.88
CA LEU A 107 -15.07 -14.06 -30.17
C LEU A 107 -16.55 -14.36 -30.43
N ALA A 108 -17.45 -13.78 -29.63
CA ALA A 108 -18.89 -13.93 -29.83
C ALA A 108 -19.33 -13.36 -31.20
N ALA A 109 -18.81 -12.19 -31.60
CA ALA A 109 -19.11 -11.59 -32.89
C ALA A 109 -18.65 -12.47 -34.06
N VAL A 110 -17.42 -13.03 -33.99
CA VAL A 110 -16.90 -13.95 -35.02
C VAL A 110 -17.78 -15.20 -35.13
N LEU A 111 -18.18 -15.80 -34.01
CA LEU A 111 -19.07 -16.97 -34.02
C LEU A 111 -20.43 -16.65 -34.67
N LEU A 112 -21.03 -15.50 -34.36
CA LEU A 112 -22.29 -15.08 -34.99
C LEU A 112 -22.14 -14.90 -36.51
N ILE A 113 -21.05 -14.25 -36.97
CA ILE A 113 -20.78 -14.06 -38.40
C ILE A 113 -20.60 -15.42 -39.11
N THR A 114 -19.88 -16.36 -38.50
CA THR A 114 -19.70 -17.71 -39.08
C THR A 114 -21.01 -18.47 -39.17
N MET A 115 -21.88 -18.39 -38.16
CA MET A 115 -23.20 -19.03 -38.20
C MET A 115 -24.10 -18.42 -39.28
N ILE A 116 -24.11 -17.10 -39.43
CA ILE A 116 -24.88 -16.41 -40.48
C ILE A 116 -24.37 -16.81 -41.85
N THR A 117 -23.06 -16.81 -42.08
CA THR A 117 -22.48 -17.20 -43.37
C THR A 117 -22.75 -18.66 -43.72
N LEU A 118 -22.72 -19.59 -42.75
CA LEU A 118 -23.12 -20.98 -42.96
C LEU A 118 -24.62 -21.12 -43.26
N ALA A 119 -25.48 -20.35 -42.58
CA ALA A 119 -26.92 -20.34 -42.85
C ALA A 119 -27.23 -19.82 -44.26
N VAL A 120 -26.58 -18.73 -44.67
CA VAL A 120 -26.71 -18.16 -46.03
C VAL A 120 -26.17 -19.13 -47.07
N ARG A 121 -25.02 -19.76 -46.84
CA ARG A 121 -24.51 -20.81 -47.74
C ARG A 121 -25.49 -21.97 -47.85
N ARG A 122 -26.03 -22.44 -46.73
CA ARG A 122 -27.01 -23.54 -46.71
C ARG A 122 -28.33 -23.16 -47.40
N TRP A 123 -28.75 -21.91 -47.34
CA TRP A 123 -29.91 -21.43 -48.10
C TRP A 123 -29.63 -21.36 -49.60
N ASN A 124 -28.46 -20.87 -50.00
CA ASN A 124 -28.08 -20.84 -51.42
C ASN A 124 -27.78 -22.23 -52.00
N SER A 125 -27.31 -23.18 -51.18
CA SER A 125 -27.10 -24.58 -51.59
C SER A 125 -28.39 -25.39 -51.67
N LYS A 126 -29.52 -24.86 -51.19
CA LYS A 126 -30.83 -25.40 -51.54
C LYS A 126 -31.19 -24.78 -52.89
N PRO A 127 -31.22 -25.54 -54.00
CA PRO A 127 -31.64 -24.98 -55.28
C PRO A 127 -33.05 -24.39 -55.10
N SER A 128 -33.23 -23.18 -55.62
CA SER A 128 -34.52 -22.58 -55.94
C SER A 128 -35.46 -23.68 -56.44
N ARG A 129 -36.58 -23.92 -55.74
CA ARG A 129 -37.66 -24.70 -56.31
C ARG A 129 -38.49 -23.72 -57.14
N GLU A 130 -38.05 -23.49 -58.38
CA GLU A 130 -38.85 -22.87 -59.43
C GLU A 130 -40.22 -23.56 -59.50
N ASN A 131 -41.30 -22.81 -59.31
CA ASN A 131 -42.65 -23.28 -59.65
C ASN A 131 -42.99 -22.77 -61.04
N SER A 132 -42.48 -23.45 -62.08
CA SER A 132 -42.91 -23.29 -63.46
C SER A 132 -43.90 -24.40 -63.79
N VAL A 133 -45.20 -24.14 -63.60
CA VAL A 133 -46.25 -24.95 -64.24
C VAL A 133 -46.69 -24.18 -65.47
N HIS A 134 -46.13 -24.56 -66.63
CA HIS A 134 -46.71 -24.19 -67.91
C HIS A 134 -46.65 -25.35 -68.89
N GLY A 135 -47.83 -25.75 -69.36
CA GLY A 135 -48.08 -26.56 -70.55
C GLY A 135 -48.94 -27.81 -70.31
N PRO A 136 -49.70 -28.31 -71.30
CA PRO A 136 -50.24 -27.63 -72.49
C PRO A 136 -51.72 -27.97 -72.80
N LEU A 137 -52.25 -27.28 -73.82
CA LEU A 137 -53.54 -27.42 -74.48
C LEU A 137 -53.97 -28.87 -74.74
N ASP A 138 -55.23 -29.16 -74.45
CA ASP A 138 -56.00 -30.18 -75.16
C ASP A 138 -57.14 -29.48 -75.90
N ALA A 139 -57.27 -29.81 -77.19
CA ALA A 139 -58.25 -29.30 -78.12
C ALA A 139 -59.03 -30.49 -78.69
N THR A 140 -60.29 -30.23 -79.08
CA THR A 140 -61.22 -31.08 -79.86
C THR A 140 -61.97 -32.14 -79.02
N ASP A 141 -63.26 -32.44 -79.18
CA ASP A 141 -64.26 -32.16 -80.22
C ASP A 141 -65.68 -32.48 -79.66
N VAL A 142 -66.72 -32.12 -80.42
CA VAL A 142 -68.20 -32.29 -80.29
C VAL A 142 -69.04 -31.35 -79.41
#